data_AF-A0A6M0GFZ2-F1
#
_entry.id   AF-A0A6M0GFZ2-F1
#
_cell.length_a   1.000
_cell.length_b   1.000
_cell.length_c   1.000
_cell.angle_alpha   90.00
_cell.angle_beta   90.00
_cell.angle_gamma   90.00
#
_symmetry.space_group_name_H-M   'P 1'
#
loop_
_entity.id
_entity.type
_entity.pdbx_description
1 polymer ?
#
loop_
_entity_poly.entity_id
_entity_poly.type
_entity_poly.pdbx_seq_one_letter_code
_entity_poly.pdbx_strand_id
1 'polypeptide(L)'
;FIRKHALALQSQGIENASARLFSNPAGDFGSLVNDRVVDSNWESGEELGNTWRDRNVFSYGRQDKGAARPEILNQLLQTTNRIVQEIDSVEYGLTDIQEYYANTGGLKRAAEQQGGQKVNASFVESFSKDTTPRQLEDLLRIEYRTKLLNPKWAEAMAEQGSGGAYEISQRMTALIGWGGTTDFTDSWVYDQAADTYALDVEMAQKLREANPEAFRNVVGRMLEANGRGFWQPSEEKLQQLRELYDLADEEIEGVKV
;
A
#
# COMPACT_ATOMS: atom_id res chain seq x y z
N PHE A 1 25.57 -5.90 -16.50
CA PHE A 1 25.29 -6.13 -15.06
C PHE A 1 24.94 -7.58 -14.71
N ILE A 2 24.03 -8.26 -15.43
CA ILE A 2 23.63 -9.66 -15.13
C ILE A 2 24.82 -10.60 -14.90
N ARG A 3 25.77 -10.69 -15.86
CA ARG A 3 26.98 -11.53 -15.74
C ARG A 3 27.81 -11.20 -14.50
N LYS A 4 28.00 -9.90 -14.20
CA LYS A 4 28.76 -9.44 -13.03
C LYS A 4 28.15 -10.00 -11.74
N HIS A 5 26.83 -9.88 -11.56
CA HIS A 5 26.15 -10.33 -10.34
C HIS A 5 26.14 -11.86 -10.22
N ALA A 6 25.93 -12.56 -11.34
CA ALA A 6 25.97 -14.03 -11.36
C ALA A 6 27.35 -14.57 -10.97
N LEU A 7 28.44 -13.99 -11.49
CA LEU A 7 29.80 -14.41 -11.14
C LEU A 7 30.12 -14.20 -9.64
N ALA A 8 29.65 -13.10 -9.04
CA ALA A 8 29.84 -12.82 -7.61
C ALA A 8 29.11 -13.83 -6.71
N LEU A 9 27.93 -14.29 -7.11
CA LEU A 9 27.18 -15.34 -6.42
C LEU A 9 27.83 -16.72 -6.64
N GLN A 10 28.29 -17.02 -7.85
CA GLN A 10 29.01 -18.27 -8.13
C GLN A 10 30.30 -18.41 -7.33
N SER A 11 31.06 -17.32 -7.12
CA SER A 11 32.26 -17.37 -6.28
C SER A 11 31.96 -17.67 -4.81
N GLN A 12 30.70 -17.52 -4.37
CA GLN A 12 30.23 -17.90 -3.04
C GLN A 12 29.66 -19.33 -3.00
N GLY A 13 29.73 -20.08 -4.11
CA GLY A 13 29.19 -21.44 -4.21
C GLY A 13 27.68 -21.50 -4.42
N ILE A 14 27.02 -20.38 -4.72
CA ILE A 14 25.57 -20.33 -4.92
C ILE A 14 25.19 -20.94 -6.27
N GLU A 15 24.41 -22.01 -6.24
CA GLU A 15 23.86 -22.66 -7.42
C GLU A 15 22.83 -21.80 -8.15
N ASN A 16 22.70 -21.98 -9.47
CA ASN A 16 21.81 -21.19 -10.34
C ASN A 16 21.84 -19.67 -10.05
N ALA A 17 23.05 -19.11 -9.89
CA ALA A 17 23.28 -17.68 -9.65
C ALA A 17 22.66 -16.72 -10.68
N SER A 18 22.22 -17.24 -11.84
CA SER A 18 21.50 -16.52 -12.89
C SER A 18 19.97 -16.47 -12.71
N ALA A 19 19.41 -17.04 -11.64
CA ALA A 19 17.97 -16.98 -11.36
C ALA A 19 17.47 -15.53 -11.25
N ARG A 20 16.41 -15.18 -11.99
CA ARG A 20 15.83 -13.82 -12.02
C ARG A 20 14.30 -13.82 -12.06
N LEU A 21 13.64 -14.96 -12.19
CA LEU A 21 12.19 -15.08 -12.16
C LEU A 21 11.81 -15.58 -10.78
N PHE A 22 11.13 -14.75 -10.02
CA PHE A 22 10.77 -14.99 -8.64
C PHE A 22 9.26 -14.80 -8.47
N SER A 23 8.67 -15.61 -7.60
CA SER A 23 7.25 -15.53 -7.27
C SER A 23 7.00 -16.21 -5.93
N ASN A 24 5.73 -16.38 -5.60
CA ASN A 24 5.26 -17.16 -4.47
C ASN A 24 5.65 -18.64 -4.60
N PRO A 25 5.68 -19.41 -3.49
CA PRO A 25 5.83 -20.85 -3.56
C PRO A 25 4.65 -21.47 -4.34
N ALA A 26 4.87 -22.64 -4.92
CA ALA A 26 3.87 -23.27 -5.77
C ALA A 26 2.58 -23.56 -4.97
N GLY A 27 1.45 -23.03 -5.46
CA GLY A 27 0.13 -23.17 -4.82
C GLY A 27 -0.29 -21.98 -3.94
N ASP A 28 0.64 -21.07 -3.63
CA ASP A 28 0.36 -19.87 -2.85
C ASP A 28 0.23 -18.63 -3.76
N PHE A 29 -0.44 -17.60 -3.25
CA PHE A 29 -0.67 -16.33 -3.94
C PHE A 29 -0.53 -15.16 -2.98
N GLY A 30 -0.15 -14.00 -3.51
CA GLY A 30 -0.10 -12.74 -2.77
C GLY A 30 1.16 -12.57 -1.93
N SER A 31 1.42 -11.33 -1.54
CA SER A 31 2.61 -11.00 -0.73
C SER A 31 2.34 -11.09 0.78
N LEU A 32 1.08 -11.20 1.20
CA LEU A 32 0.59 -11.04 2.58
C LEU A 32 0.87 -9.65 3.20
N VAL A 33 1.47 -8.72 2.45
CA VAL A 33 1.65 -7.34 2.92
C VAL A 33 0.30 -6.65 3.07
N ASN A 34 -0.63 -6.90 2.15
CA ASN A 34 -2.00 -6.41 2.23
C ASN A 34 -2.71 -6.91 3.50
N ASP A 35 -2.61 -8.19 3.83
CA ASP A 35 -3.25 -8.76 5.02
C ASP A 35 -2.69 -8.11 6.29
N ARG A 36 -1.37 -7.92 6.36
CA ARG A 36 -0.72 -7.21 7.47
C ARG A 36 -1.24 -5.78 7.62
N VAL A 37 -1.37 -5.05 6.52
CA VAL A 37 -1.89 -3.68 6.51
C VAL A 37 -3.35 -3.65 6.97
N VAL A 38 -4.20 -4.51 6.40
CA VAL A 38 -5.62 -4.62 6.75
C VAL A 38 -5.81 -4.91 8.24
N ASP A 39 -5.09 -5.90 8.77
CA ASP A 39 -5.16 -6.31 10.18
C ASP A 39 -4.42 -5.35 11.13
N SER A 40 -3.73 -4.33 10.60
CA SER A 40 -2.81 -3.46 11.35
C SER A 40 -1.72 -4.20 12.13
N ASN A 41 -1.44 -5.46 11.75
CA ASN A 41 -0.58 -6.39 12.48
C ASN A 41 0.87 -6.32 11.96
N TRP A 42 1.48 -5.15 12.13
CA TRP A 42 2.86 -4.87 11.76
C TRP A 42 3.41 -3.68 12.57
N GLU A 43 4.71 -3.70 12.86
CA GLU A 43 5.39 -2.70 13.70
C GLU A 43 6.14 -1.66 12.86
N SER A 44 6.63 -2.03 11.67
CA SER A 44 7.43 -1.13 10.84
C SER A 44 7.36 -1.47 9.35
N GLY A 45 7.71 -0.51 8.48
CA GLY A 45 7.86 -0.77 7.05
C GLY A 45 8.90 -1.86 6.75
N GLU A 46 9.91 -2.04 7.61
CA GLU A 46 10.88 -3.14 7.45
C GLU A 46 10.22 -4.52 7.59
N GLU A 47 9.23 -4.66 8.46
CA GLU A 47 8.44 -5.90 8.58
C GLU A 47 7.64 -6.17 7.32
N LEU A 48 7.05 -5.13 6.70
CA LEU A 48 6.34 -5.25 5.42
C LEU A 48 7.28 -5.65 4.28
N GLY A 49 8.48 -5.05 4.22
CA GLY A 49 9.52 -5.42 3.25
C GLY A 49 10.00 -6.86 3.42
N ASN A 50 10.23 -7.30 4.66
CA ASN A 50 10.56 -8.70 4.97
C ASN A 50 9.43 -9.66 4.60
N THR A 51 8.18 -9.31 4.91
CA THR A 51 6.99 -10.10 4.55
C THR A 51 6.91 -10.32 3.04
N TRP A 52 7.07 -9.24 2.26
CA TRP A 52 7.12 -9.34 0.80
C TRP A 52 8.27 -10.24 0.33
N ARG A 53 9.48 -10.02 0.84
CA ARG A 53 10.68 -10.78 0.45
C ARG A 53 10.47 -12.26 0.69
N ASP A 54 10.11 -12.65 1.91
CA ASP A 54 10.03 -14.05 2.34
C ASP A 54 8.97 -14.82 1.56
N ARG A 55 7.90 -14.13 1.13
CA ARG A 55 6.88 -14.70 0.23
C ARG A 55 7.33 -14.81 -1.22
N ASN A 56 8.40 -14.14 -1.65
CA ASN A 56 8.83 -14.05 -3.04
C ASN A 56 10.23 -14.64 -3.32
N VAL A 57 10.89 -15.32 -2.36
CA VAL A 57 12.22 -15.94 -2.58
C VAL A 57 12.21 -17.16 -3.51
N PHE A 58 11.07 -17.57 -4.05
CA PHE A 58 10.95 -18.82 -4.82
C PHE A 58 11.20 -18.59 -6.30
N SER A 59 12.27 -19.20 -6.81
CA SER A 59 12.72 -19.07 -8.18
C SER A 59 11.99 -20.02 -9.13
N TYR A 60 11.77 -19.56 -10.36
CA TYR A 60 11.17 -20.33 -11.45
C TYR A 60 12.02 -20.23 -12.72
N GLY A 61 11.94 -21.23 -13.60
CA GLY A 61 12.59 -21.21 -14.90
C GLY A 61 13.15 -22.56 -15.31
N ARG A 62 14.19 -22.56 -16.16
CA ARG A 62 14.74 -23.80 -16.75
C ARG A 62 15.32 -24.78 -15.72
N GLN A 63 15.72 -24.29 -14.54
CA GLN A 63 16.35 -25.08 -13.49
C GLN A 63 15.56 -25.13 -12.18
N ASP A 64 14.51 -24.29 -12.04
CA ASP A 64 13.73 -24.19 -10.81
C ASP A 64 12.23 -24.25 -11.08
N LYS A 65 11.51 -24.83 -10.13
CA LYS A 65 10.05 -24.92 -10.11
C LYS A 65 9.52 -24.53 -8.73
N GLY A 66 9.81 -23.29 -8.32
CA GLY A 66 9.51 -22.80 -6.97
C GLY A 66 10.56 -23.18 -5.94
N ALA A 67 11.84 -23.25 -6.33
CA ALA A 67 12.93 -23.52 -5.40
C ALA A 67 13.28 -22.23 -4.63
N ALA A 68 13.37 -22.28 -3.30
CA ALA A 68 13.76 -21.12 -2.50
C ALA A 68 15.21 -20.72 -2.80
N ARG A 69 15.44 -19.43 -3.09
CA ARG A 69 16.76 -18.83 -3.37
C ARG A 69 16.93 -17.48 -2.67
N PRO A 70 16.85 -17.43 -1.32
CA PRO A 70 16.91 -16.17 -0.57
C PRO A 70 18.21 -15.40 -0.77
N GLU A 71 19.35 -16.08 -0.90
CA GLU A 71 20.66 -15.46 -1.13
C GLU A 71 20.71 -14.71 -2.46
N ILE A 72 20.07 -15.26 -3.49
CA ILE A 72 19.99 -14.65 -4.81
C ILE A 72 19.03 -13.47 -4.78
N LEU A 73 17.83 -13.62 -4.21
CA LEU A 73 16.88 -12.51 -4.12
C LEU A 73 17.46 -11.34 -3.32
N ASN A 74 18.12 -11.61 -2.18
CA ASN A 74 18.78 -10.58 -1.36
C ASN A 74 19.84 -9.81 -2.16
N GLN A 75 20.67 -10.51 -2.92
CA GLN A 75 21.67 -9.87 -3.77
C GLN A 75 21.04 -9.02 -4.89
N LEU A 76 19.90 -9.47 -5.45
CA LEU A 76 19.17 -8.68 -6.44
C LEU A 76 18.61 -7.42 -5.81
N LEU A 77 17.89 -7.53 -4.70
CA LEU A 77 17.32 -6.42 -3.93
C LEU A 77 18.39 -5.37 -3.58
N GLN A 78 19.54 -5.80 -3.09
CA GLN A 78 20.67 -4.91 -2.78
C GLN A 78 21.14 -4.08 -4.00
N THR A 79 21.03 -4.64 -5.20
CA THR A 79 21.46 -3.99 -6.46
C THR A 79 20.32 -3.31 -7.22
N THR A 80 19.10 -3.33 -6.69
CA THR A 80 17.95 -2.71 -7.33
C THR A 80 18.00 -1.21 -7.14
N ASN A 81 17.98 -0.45 -8.25
CA ASN A 81 17.90 1.00 -8.23
C ASN A 81 16.55 1.52 -8.76
N ARG A 82 15.81 0.69 -9.49
CA ARG A 82 14.54 1.03 -10.09
C ARG A 82 13.59 -0.16 -10.15
N ILE A 83 12.32 0.11 -9.88
CA ILE A 83 11.20 -0.81 -10.07
C ILE A 83 10.28 -0.20 -11.12
N VAL A 84 9.74 -1.06 -11.99
CA VAL A 84 8.76 -0.66 -13.00
C VAL A 84 7.58 -1.62 -12.93
N GLN A 85 6.37 -1.10 -12.92
CA GLN A 85 5.14 -1.86 -13.07
C GLN A 85 4.30 -1.28 -14.21
N GLU A 86 3.66 -2.15 -14.98
CA GLU A 86 2.68 -1.78 -16.00
C GLU A 86 1.27 -1.80 -15.39
N ILE A 87 0.43 -0.86 -15.80
CA ILE A 87 -1.00 -0.77 -15.47
C ILE A 87 -1.77 -0.71 -16.79
N ASP A 88 -2.73 -1.62 -16.97
CA ASP A 88 -3.52 -1.77 -18.20
C ASP A 88 -4.99 -1.36 -18.03
N SER A 89 -5.40 -0.89 -16.84
CA SER A 89 -6.77 -0.49 -16.52
C SER A 89 -6.90 1.00 -16.23
N VAL A 90 -7.97 1.61 -16.75
CA VAL A 90 -8.38 2.99 -16.40
C VAL A 90 -9.11 3.00 -15.04
N GLU A 91 -9.78 1.91 -14.74
CA GLU A 91 -10.65 1.73 -13.57
C GLU A 91 -9.82 1.47 -12.30
N TYR A 92 -8.85 0.55 -12.38
CA TYR A 92 -8.04 0.10 -11.25
C TYR A 92 -6.60 0.64 -11.31
N GLY A 93 -6.36 1.70 -10.56
CA GLY A 93 -5.05 2.29 -10.29
C GLY A 93 -4.48 1.90 -8.92
N LEU A 94 -3.39 2.58 -8.54
CA LEU A 94 -2.56 2.32 -7.35
C LEU A 94 -3.33 2.38 -6.04
N THR A 95 -4.35 3.22 -5.98
CA THR A 95 -5.16 3.45 -4.79
C THR A 95 -6.43 2.60 -4.78
N ASP A 96 -6.72 1.85 -5.85
CA ASP A 96 -7.95 1.08 -6.00
C ASP A 96 -7.91 -0.32 -5.45
N ILE A 97 -6.76 -0.97 -5.57
CA ILE A 97 -6.59 -2.33 -5.14
C ILE A 97 -5.28 -2.46 -4.37
N GLN A 98 -5.28 -3.39 -3.43
CA GLN A 98 -4.20 -3.57 -2.47
C GLN A 98 -2.92 -4.12 -3.10
N GLU A 99 -3.02 -4.79 -4.24
CA GLU A 99 -1.95 -5.52 -4.89
C GLU A 99 -0.78 -4.59 -5.27
N TYR A 100 -1.03 -3.31 -5.54
CA TYR A 100 0.03 -2.37 -5.93
C TYR A 100 0.94 -1.99 -4.75
N TYR A 101 0.40 -1.55 -3.62
CA TYR A 101 1.23 -1.27 -2.45
C TYR A 101 1.81 -2.58 -1.88
N ALA A 102 1.03 -3.67 -1.92
CA ALA A 102 1.45 -4.94 -1.36
C ALA A 102 2.57 -5.61 -2.16
N ASN A 103 2.67 -5.39 -3.47
CA ASN A 103 3.74 -5.95 -4.31
C ASN A 103 4.80 -4.92 -4.69
N THR A 104 4.45 -3.84 -5.39
CA THR A 104 5.46 -2.84 -5.81
C THR A 104 5.96 -2.03 -4.64
N GLY A 105 5.07 -1.63 -3.72
CA GLY A 105 5.47 -1.00 -2.46
C GLY A 105 6.33 -1.96 -1.63
N GLY A 106 5.86 -3.19 -1.40
CA GLY A 106 6.61 -4.21 -0.66
C GLY A 106 8.01 -4.50 -1.23
N LEU A 107 8.11 -4.64 -2.56
CA LEU A 107 9.37 -4.80 -3.28
C LEU A 107 10.28 -3.57 -3.11
N LYS A 108 9.73 -2.36 -3.25
CA LYS A 108 10.47 -1.10 -3.02
C LYS A 108 11.06 -1.10 -1.62
N ARG A 109 10.24 -1.39 -0.60
CA ARG A 109 10.69 -1.41 0.79
C ARG A 109 11.78 -2.46 1.04
N ALA A 110 11.59 -3.66 0.52
CA ALA A 110 12.57 -4.74 0.61
C ALA A 110 13.90 -4.35 -0.06
N ALA A 111 13.85 -3.71 -1.23
CA ALA A 111 15.04 -3.27 -1.95
C ALA A 111 15.77 -2.13 -1.22
N GLU A 112 15.05 -1.15 -0.69
CA GLU A 112 15.63 -0.05 0.09
C GLU A 112 16.30 -0.56 1.38
N GLN A 113 15.67 -1.50 2.08
CA GLN A 113 16.22 -2.12 3.28
C GLN A 113 17.52 -2.90 2.98
N GLN A 114 17.53 -3.73 1.93
CA GLN A 114 18.72 -4.52 1.57
C GLN A 114 19.83 -3.67 0.95
N GLY A 115 19.46 -2.65 0.18
CA GLY A 115 20.40 -1.78 -0.53
C GLY A 115 20.93 -0.60 0.29
N GLY A 116 20.25 -0.20 1.36
CA GLY A 116 20.60 0.98 2.17
C GLY A 116 20.48 2.31 1.41
N GLN A 117 19.72 2.34 0.32
CA GLN A 117 19.54 3.51 -0.55
C GLN A 117 18.11 3.58 -1.07
N LYS A 118 17.63 4.78 -1.41
CA LYS A 118 16.31 4.96 -2.03
C LYS A 118 16.22 4.26 -3.38
N VAL A 119 15.07 3.65 -3.64
CA VAL A 119 14.76 2.95 -4.90
C VAL A 119 13.62 3.67 -5.61
N ASN A 120 13.81 4.03 -6.86
CA ASN A 120 12.76 4.71 -7.63
C ASN A 120 11.74 3.68 -8.14
N ALA A 121 10.45 3.92 -7.96
CA ALA A 121 9.39 3.14 -8.59
C ALA A 121 8.70 3.99 -9.67
N SER A 122 8.39 3.36 -10.80
CA SER A 122 7.68 4.02 -11.89
C SER A 122 6.61 3.13 -12.48
N PHE A 123 5.53 3.73 -12.94
CA PHE A 123 4.39 3.04 -13.51
C PHE A 123 4.19 3.43 -14.97
N VAL A 124 3.87 2.45 -15.80
CA VAL A 124 3.55 2.64 -17.21
C VAL A 124 2.06 2.36 -17.40
N GLU A 125 1.30 3.41 -17.70
CA GLU A 125 -0.14 3.33 -17.98
C GLU A 125 -0.36 2.97 -19.47
N SER A 126 -0.52 1.69 -19.78
CA SER A 126 -0.59 1.18 -21.16
C SER A 126 -1.98 1.26 -21.80
N PHE A 127 -3.00 1.68 -21.04
CA PHE A 127 -4.35 2.00 -21.55
C PHE A 127 -4.41 3.35 -22.28
N SER A 128 -3.36 4.17 -22.19
CA SER A 128 -3.26 5.50 -22.80
C SER A 128 -2.30 5.51 -23.99
N LYS A 129 -2.41 6.51 -24.88
CA LYS A 129 -1.44 6.71 -25.98
C LYS A 129 -0.06 7.16 -25.46
N ASP A 130 -0.04 7.85 -24.32
CA ASP A 130 1.19 8.23 -23.64
C ASP A 130 1.57 7.13 -22.66
N THR A 131 2.66 6.44 -22.98
CA THR A 131 3.22 5.34 -22.18
C THR A 131 4.50 5.77 -21.46
N THR A 132 4.72 7.07 -21.30
CA THR A 132 5.86 7.61 -20.54
C THR A 132 5.76 7.15 -19.09
N PRO A 133 6.79 6.46 -18.54
CA PRO A 133 6.75 6.02 -17.15
C PRO A 133 6.61 7.22 -16.20
N ARG A 134 5.58 7.20 -15.35
CA ARG A 134 5.38 8.18 -14.28
C ARG A 134 6.04 7.72 -13.00
N GLN A 135 6.60 8.64 -12.22
CA GLN A 135 7.11 8.31 -10.89
C GLN A 135 5.94 7.97 -9.96
N LEU A 136 6.16 7.00 -9.06
CA LEU A 136 5.16 6.54 -8.10
C LEU A 136 4.52 7.70 -7.33
N GLU A 137 5.34 8.59 -6.78
CA GLU A 137 4.87 9.66 -5.89
C GLU A 137 4.00 10.67 -6.66
N ASP A 138 4.35 10.97 -7.91
CA ASP A 138 3.56 11.86 -8.76
C ASP A 138 2.24 11.21 -9.17
N LEU A 139 2.25 9.91 -9.49
CA LEU A 139 1.04 9.17 -9.84
C LEU A 139 0.09 9.04 -8.64
N LEU A 140 0.59 8.74 -7.44
CA LEU A 140 -0.22 8.73 -6.21
C LEU A 140 -0.92 10.08 -5.98
N ARG A 141 -0.20 11.20 -6.12
CA ARG A 141 -0.78 12.54 -5.97
C ARG A 141 -1.89 12.79 -7.01
N ILE A 142 -1.70 12.35 -8.24
CA ILE A 142 -2.72 12.45 -9.29
C ILE A 142 -3.95 11.63 -8.90
N GLU A 143 -3.76 10.36 -8.51
CA GLU A 143 -4.88 9.48 -8.14
C GLU A 143 -5.65 10.01 -6.92
N TYR A 144 -4.98 10.48 -5.88
CA TYR A 144 -5.68 11.06 -4.74
C TYR A 144 -6.50 12.29 -5.15
N ARG A 145 -5.99 13.15 -6.03
CA ARG A 145 -6.76 14.31 -6.54
C ARG A 145 -7.94 13.93 -7.42
N THR A 146 -7.84 12.85 -8.18
CA THR A 146 -8.90 12.46 -9.15
C THR A 146 -9.93 11.52 -8.54
N LYS A 147 -9.59 10.83 -7.43
CA LYS A 147 -10.43 9.84 -6.74
C LYS A 147 -10.72 10.27 -5.31
N LEU A 148 -9.95 9.78 -4.32
CA LEU A 148 -10.25 9.92 -2.89
C LEU A 148 -10.55 11.37 -2.46
N LEU A 149 -9.90 12.38 -3.04
CA LEU A 149 -10.07 13.78 -2.66
C LEU A 149 -10.86 14.58 -3.68
N ASN A 150 -11.42 13.92 -4.70
CA ASN A 150 -12.30 14.54 -5.67
C ASN A 150 -13.73 14.60 -5.09
N PRO A 151 -14.32 15.80 -4.88
CA PRO A 151 -15.65 15.93 -4.30
C PRO A 151 -16.72 15.14 -5.07
N LYS A 152 -16.62 15.08 -6.41
CA LYS A 152 -17.56 14.31 -7.22
C LYS A 152 -17.49 12.82 -6.96
N TRP A 153 -16.29 12.30 -6.69
CA TRP A 153 -16.10 10.89 -6.36
C TRP A 153 -16.58 10.61 -4.94
N ALA A 154 -16.22 11.48 -3.99
CA ALA A 154 -16.62 11.38 -2.58
C ALA A 154 -18.15 11.36 -2.43
N GLU A 155 -18.84 12.32 -3.04
CA GLU A 155 -20.30 12.40 -3.05
C GLU A 155 -20.93 11.17 -3.68
N ALA A 156 -20.50 10.80 -4.90
CA ALA A 156 -21.04 9.68 -5.64
C ALA A 156 -20.86 8.34 -4.89
N MET A 157 -19.71 8.12 -4.24
CA MET A 157 -19.49 6.93 -3.42
C MET A 157 -20.38 6.94 -2.20
N ALA A 158 -20.45 8.04 -1.46
CA ALA A 158 -21.32 8.11 -0.28
C ALA A 158 -22.80 7.88 -0.64
N GLU A 159 -23.25 8.26 -1.85
CA GLU A 159 -24.61 7.98 -2.36
C GLU A 159 -24.89 6.49 -2.65
N GLN A 160 -23.85 5.65 -2.80
CA GLN A 160 -24.02 4.19 -2.99
C GLN A 160 -24.31 3.44 -1.68
N GLY A 161 -24.50 4.16 -0.56
CA GLY A 161 -24.78 3.56 0.74
C GLY A 161 -23.63 2.68 1.23
N SER A 162 -23.96 1.52 1.79
CA SER A 162 -22.99 0.67 2.49
C SER A 162 -21.78 0.26 1.65
N GLY A 163 -21.99 -0.03 0.36
CA GLY A 163 -20.92 -0.43 -0.56
C GLY A 163 -19.97 0.72 -0.89
N GLY A 164 -20.48 1.94 -1.06
CA GLY A 164 -19.62 3.10 -1.30
C GLY A 164 -18.86 3.57 -0.06
N ALA A 165 -19.48 3.46 1.12
CA ALA A 165 -18.77 3.66 2.39
C ALA A 165 -17.63 2.65 2.58
N TYR A 166 -17.86 1.38 2.21
CA TYR A 166 -16.81 0.36 2.19
C TYR A 166 -15.68 0.71 1.22
N GLU A 167 -15.98 1.14 -0.01
CA GLU A 167 -14.94 1.58 -0.96
C GLU A 167 -14.08 2.73 -0.42
N ILE A 168 -14.71 3.76 0.17
CA ILE A 168 -13.99 4.87 0.83
C ILE A 168 -13.06 4.33 1.92
N SER A 169 -13.57 3.44 2.78
CA SER A 169 -12.79 2.78 3.82
C SER A 169 -11.59 2.01 3.25
N GLN A 170 -11.74 1.31 2.12
CA GLN A 170 -10.64 0.60 1.47
C GLN A 170 -9.58 1.57 0.91
N ARG A 171 -9.97 2.76 0.44
CA ARG A 171 -9.01 3.80 0.01
C ARG A 171 -8.19 4.35 1.16
N MET A 172 -8.81 4.48 2.32
CA MET A 172 -8.12 4.84 3.55
C MET A 172 -7.10 3.77 3.94
N THR A 173 -7.46 2.50 3.86
CA THR A 173 -6.52 1.38 4.10
C THR A 173 -5.38 1.37 3.08
N ALA A 174 -5.66 1.63 1.80
CA ALA A 174 -4.63 1.73 0.77
C ALA A 174 -3.64 2.89 1.03
N LEU A 175 -4.13 4.03 1.54
CA LEU A 175 -3.30 5.16 1.95
C LEU A 175 -2.29 4.74 3.04
N ILE A 176 -2.72 3.94 4.03
CA ILE A 176 -1.81 3.35 5.03
C ILE A 176 -0.83 2.36 4.40
N GLY A 177 -1.28 1.53 3.47
CA GLY A 177 -0.41 0.62 2.72
C GLY A 177 0.72 1.34 1.98
N TRP A 178 0.42 2.44 1.30
CA TRP A 178 1.43 3.28 0.64
C TRP A 178 2.32 4.01 1.64
N GLY A 179 1.78 4.48 2.76
CA GLY A 179 2.56 5.02 3.88
C GLY A 179 3.60 4.02 4.40
N GLY A 180 3.17 2.81 4.74
CA GLY A 180 4.04 1.78 5.32
C GLY A 180 5.07 1.17 4.36
N THR A 181 4.73 1.07 3.08
CA THR A 181 5.61 0.43 2.08
C THR A 181 6.51 1.41 1.34
N THR A 182 6.16 2.70 1.26
CA THR A 182 6.89 3.66 0.44
C THR A 182 7.25 4.97 1.13
N ASP A 183 6.91 5.12 2.42
CA ASP A 183 7.04 6.35 3.20
C ASP A 183 6.28 7.52 2.55
N PHE A 184 5.06 7.27 2.06
CA PHE A 184 4.20 8.33 1.52
C PHE A 184 3.61 9.19 2.64
N THR A 185 4.18 10.38 2.84
CA THR A 185 3.85 11.29 3.98
C THR A 185 3.39 12.68 3.51
N ASP A 186 2.80 12.79 2.33
CA ASP A 186 2.26 14.04 1.81
C ASP A 186 1.06 14.49 2.68
N SER A 187 1.29 15.40 3.62
CA SER A 187 0.31 15.77 4.67
C SER A 187 -1.03 16.23 4.12
N TRP A 188 -1.03 16.97 2.99
CA TRP A 188 -2.24 17.48 2.37
C TRP A 188 -3.23 16.38 1.96
N VAL A 189 -2.77 15.16 1.68
CA VAL A 189 -3.64 14.02 1.33
C VAL A 189 -4.39 13.56 2.57
N TYR A 190 -3.67 13.33 3.67
CA TYR A 190 -4.25 12.91 4.94
C TYR A 190 -5.15 14.01 5.54
N ASP A 191 -4.71 15.27 5.49
CA ASP A 191 -5.51 16.39 6.00
C ASP A 191 -6.85 16.49 5.28
N GLN A 192 -6.84 16.50 3.95
CA GLN A 192 -8.07 16.62 3.18
C GLN A 192 -8.95 15.37 3.31
N ALA A 193 -8.39 14.17 3.36
CA ALA A 193 -9.18 12.96 3.57
C ALA A 193 -9.86 12.97 4.96
N ALA A 194 -9.19 13.47 6.00
CA ALA A 194 -9.77 13.59 7.33
C ALA A 194 -10.88 14.64 7.34
N ASP A 195 -10.62 15.80 6.73
CA ASP A 195 -11.58 16.88 6.60
C ASP A 195 -12.83 16.43 5.84
N THR A 196 -12.68 15.70 4.74
CA THR A 196 -13.79 15.25 3.91
C THR A 196 -14.60 14.12 4.53
N TYR A 197 -13.96 13.07 5.06
CA TYR A 197 -14.67 11.83 5.39
C TYR A 197 -14.99 11.65 6.87
N ALA A 198 -14.33 12.39 7.76
CA ALA A 198 -14.52 12.27 9.20
C ALA A 198 -15.01 13.57 9.85
N LEU A 199 -14.47 14.72 9.45
CA LEU A 199 -14.72 16.00 10.14
C LEU A 199 -15.82 16.85 9.48
N ASP A 200 -16.13 16.60 8.21
CA ASP A 200 -17.35 17.10 7.61
C ASP A 200 -18.55 16.36 8.20
N VAL A 201 -19.41 17.10 8.90
CA VAL A 201 -20.50 16.53 9.71
C VAL A 201 -21.51 15.77 8.84
N GLU A 202 -21.83 16.30 7.66
CA GLU A 202 -22.83 15.68 6.77
C GLU A 202 -22.29 14.38 6.16
N MET A 203 -21.04 14.39 5.68
CA MET A 203 -20.37 13.21 5.15
C MET A 203 -20.19 12.15 6.24
N ALA A 204 -19.68 12.53 7.41
CA ALA A 204 -19.45 11.61 8.52
C ALA A 204 -20.74 10.91 8.95
N GLN A 205 -21.84 11.67 9.11
CA GLN A 205 -23.15 11.11 9.42
C GLN A 205 -23.62 10.13 8.34
N LYS A 206 -23.50 10.53 7.06
CA LYS A 206 -23.92 9.70 5.93
C LYS A 206 -23.16 8.38 5.86
N LEU A 207 -21.84 8.39 6.07
CA LEU A 207 -21.02 7.19 6.07
C LEU A 207 -21.32 6.29 7.28
N ARG A 208 -21.49 6.87 8.46
CA ARG A 208 -21.78 6.14 9.69
C ARG A 208 -23.14 5.43 9.63
N GLU A 209 -24.18 6.13 9.15
CA GLU A 209 -25.50 5.53 8.93
C GLU A 209 -25.48 4.44 7.85
N ALA A 210 -24.70 4.62 6.79
CA ALA A 210 -24.62 3.66 5.70
C ALA A 210 -23.84 2.39 6.08
N ASN A 211 -22.73 2.52 6.80
CA ASN A 211 -21.87 1.42 7.23
C ASN A 211 -20.98 1.82 8.43
N PRO A 212 -21.42 1.54 9.67
CA PRO A 212 -20.67 1.89 10.88
C PRO A 212 -19.26 1.30 10.93
N GLU A 213 -19.09 0.04 10.51
CA GLU A 213 -17.79 -0.65 10.47
C GLU A 213 -16.81 0.03 9.51
N ALA A 214 -17.30 0.41 8.32
CA ALA A 214 -16.48 1.14 7.35
C ALA A 214 -16.08 2.52 7.88
N PHE A 215 -17.01 3.25 8.51
CA PHE A 215 -16.72 4.55 9.11
C PHE A 215 -15.69 4.44 10.26
N ARG A 216 -15.83 3.45 11.14
CA ARG A 216 -14.84 3.15 12.18
C ARG A 216 -13.47 2.87 11.58
N ASN A 217 -13.39 2.12 10.48
CA ASN A 217 -12.11 1.91 9.78
C ASN A 217 -11.56 3.22 9.18
N VAL A 218 -12.38 4.08 8.56
CA VAL A 218 -11.92 5.40 8.06
C VAL A 218 -11.21 6.20 9.15
N VAL A 219 -11.85 6.35 10.32
CA VAL A 219 -11.26 7.09 11.45
C VAL A 219 -10.07 6.35 12.04
N GLY A 220 -10.17 5.02 12.19
CA GLY A 220 -9.08 4.17 12.68
C GLY A 220 -7.82 4.27 11.84
N ARG A 221 -7.93 4.31 10.51
CA ARG A 221 -6.79 4.50 9.60
C ARG A 221 -6.15 5.88 9.75
N MET A 222 -6.93 6.93 10.01
CA MET A 222 -6.37 8.26 10.28
C MET A 222 -5.57 8.30 11.59
N LEU A 223 -6.10 7.68 12.64
CA LEU A 223 -5.39 7.54 13.92
C LEU A 223 -4.13 6.69 13.76
N GLU A 224 -4.19 5.61 12.98
CA GLU A 224 -3.03 4.77 12.65
C GLU A 224 -1.97 5.56 11.86
N ALA A 225 -2.36 6.36 10.86
CA ALA A 225 -1.43 7.22 10.12
C ALA A 225 -0.65 8.14 11.06
N ASN A 226 -1.31 8.69 12.09
CA ASN A 226 -0.64 9.47 13.12
C ASN A 226 0.27 8.61 14.02
N GLY A 227 -0.25 7.50 14.55
CA GLY A 227 0.50 6.61 15.43
C GLY A 227 1.77 6.02 14.79
N ARG A 228 1.76 5.84 13.47
CA ARG A 228 2.91 5.36 12.68
C ARG A 228 3.80 6.48 12.14
N GLY A 229 3.45 7.74 12.37
CA GLY A 229 4.22 8.90 11.93
C GLY A 229 4.11 9.26 10.44
N PHE A 230 3.15 8.69 9.71
CA PHE A 230 2.88 9.07 8.31
C PHE A 230 2.22 10.44 8.19
N TRP A 231 1.49 10.84 9.23
CA TRP A 231 0.75 12.08 9.28
C TRP A 231 0.86 12.75 10.67
N GLN A 232 1.00 14.07 10.67
CA GLN A 232 1.09 14.89 11.89
C GLN A 232 0.00 15.97 11.83
N PRO A 233 -1.26 15.64 12.20
CA PRO A 233 -2.35 16.60 12.29
C PRO A 233 -2.15 17.63 13.41
N SER A 234 -2.99 18.66 13.44
CA SER A 234 -3.14 19.49 14.64
C SER A 234 -3.70 18.66 15.80
N GLU A 235 -3.36 19.04 17.04
CA GLU A 235 -3.89 18.40 18.25
C GLU A 235 -5.43 18.44 18.30
N GLU A 236 -6.03 19.53 17.84
CA GLU A 236 -7.49 19.66 17.74
C GLU A 236 -8.09 18.61 16.79
N LYS A 237 -7.52 18.48 15.59
CA LYS A 237 -7.96 17.49 14.60
C LYS A 237 -7.78 16.07 15.12
N LEU A 238 -6.65 15.79 15.78
CA LEU A 238 -6.38 14.48 16.37
C LEU A 238 -7.37 14.14 17.48
N GLN A 239 -7.71 15.11 18.33
CA GLN A 239 -8.69 14.93 19.40
C GLN A 239 -10.10 14.65 18.85
N GLN A 240 -10.53 15.39 17.82
CA GLN A 240 -11.81 15.15 17.14
C GLN A 240 -11.88 13.74 16.53
N LEU A 241 -10.80 13.26 15.92
CA LEU A 241 -10.75 11.91 15.38
C LEU A 241 -10.84 10.83 16.47
N ARG A 242 -10.23 11.04 17.64
CA ARG A 242 -10.36 10.12 18.78
C ARG A 242 -11.81 10.05 19.27
N GLU A 243 -12.46 11.20 19.43
CA GLU A 243 -13.86 11.28 19.85
C GLU A 243 -14.80 10.59 18.85
N LEU A 244 -14.55 10.76 17.54
CA LEU A 244 -15.31 10.08 16.50
C LEU A 244 -15.08 8.56 16.49
N TYR A 245 -13.87 8.11 16.81
CA TYR A 245 -13.56 6.69 16.90
C TYR A 245 -14.31 6.04 18.08
N ASP A 246 -14.25 6.67 19.26
CA ASP A 246 -14.97 6.20 20.45
C ASP A 246 -16.48 6.13 20.19
N LEU A 247 -17.05 7.17 19.56
CA LEU A 247 -18.47 7.18 19.18
C LEU A 247 -18.83 6.04 18.20
N ALA A 248 -17.98 5.79 17.20
CA ALA A 248 -18.21 4.72 16.24
C ALA A 248 -18.09 3.32 16.89
N ASP A 249 -17.19 3.17 17.86
CA ASP A 249 -17.02 1.93 18.63
C ASP A 249 -18.22 1.65 19.52
N GLU A 250 -18.72 2.65 20.26
CA GLU A 250 -19.91 2.55 21.12
C GLU A 250 -21.17 2.16 20.32
N GLU A 251 -21.35 2.72 19.13
CA GLU A 251 -22.48 2.40 18.24
C GLU A 251 -22.44 0.94 17.75
N ILE A 252 -21.25 0.39 17.49
CA ILE A 252 -21.07 -0.99 17.02
C ILE A 252 -21.22 -1.99 18.17
N GLU A 253 -20.60 -1.72 19.32
CA GLU A 253 -20.65 -2.59 20.51
C GLU A 253 -22.01 -2.52 21.23
N GLY A 254 -22.87 -1.56 20.87
CA GLY A 254 -24.23 -1.44 21.38
C GLY A 254 -24.30 -0.90 22.81
N VAL A 255 -23.27 -0.18 23.26
CA VAL A 255 -23.24 0.45 24.58
C VAL A 255 -24.12 1.71 24.53
N LYS A 256 -25.39 1.58 24.88
CA LYS A 256 -26.25 2.75 25.10
C LYS A 256 -25.89 3.39 26.44
N VAL A 257 -25.37 4.62 26.41
CA VAL A 257 -25.37 5.53 27.57
C VAL A 257 -26.78 6.05 27.83
#